data_AF-A0A9E3ML20-F1
#
_entry.id   AF-A0A9E3ML20-F1
#
_cell.length_a   1.000
_cell.length_b   1.000
_cell.length_c   1.000
_cell.angle_alpha   90.00
_cell.angle_beta   90.00
_cell.angle_gamma   90.00
#
_symmetry.space_group_name_H-M   'P 1'
#
loop_
_entity.id
_entity.type
_entity.pdbx_description
1 polymer ?
#
loop_
_entity_poly.entity_id
_entity_poly.type
_entity_poly.pdbx_seq_one_letter_code
_entity_poly.pdbx_strand_id
1 'polypeptide(L)'
;MGVKLKLTGGAELKAAFKELVENTSGRTGKAVLKRALVQAAGPVADRMSELAPHGSGKLSRSIVIAANGKQRLGKGAYASAKRSGASNEEAVRALRDAQRDGPAVVVLVGPAKKQSGVASQVEFGVRPHVIKPKKGEVLEIWRGGQIAGVAREVQHPGARPKPFMRPAFEQSAPTVLSEMQRAGLEQIAKAAARARTRSKRKP
;
A
#
# COMPACT_ATOMS: atom_id res chain seq x y z
N MET A 1 3.88 -7.64 36.72
CA MET A 1 2.69 -6.81 36.43
C MET A 1 2.36 -6.90 34.95
N GLY A 2 1.29 -7.64 34.61
CA GLY A 2 0.74 -7.71 33.27
C GLY A 2 -0.20 -6.52 33.05
N VAL A 3 0.15 -5.67 32.10
CA VAL A 3 -0.68 -4.52 31.75
C VAL A 3 -1.81 -5.03 30.85
N LYS A 4 -2.99 -5.25 31.43
CA LYS A 4 -4.24 -5.50 30.69
C LYS A 4 -4.77 -4.15 30.18
N LEU A 5 -4.35 -3.74 28.99
CA LEU A 5 -4.96 -2.61 28.29
C LEU A 5 -6.04 -3.15 27.35
N LYS A 6 -7.31 -2.99 27.75
CA LYS A 6 -8.42 -3.01 26.80
C LYS A 6 -8.46 -1.62 26.16
N LEU A 7 -8.01 -1.52 24.92
CA LEU A 7 -8.11 -0.30 24.13
C LEU A 7 -9.32 -0.45 23.21
N THR A 8 -10.40 0.22 23.52
CA THR A 8 -11.66 0.22 22.78
C THR A 8 -11.69 1.29 21.68
N GLY A 9 -10.72 2.22 21.63
CA GLY A 9 -10.71 3.31 20.66
C GLY A 9 -9.35 3.68 20.04
N GLY A 10 -9.39 4.53 19.01
CA GLY A 10 -8.20 5.05 18.33
C GLY A 10 -7.38 6.05 19.16
N ALA A 11 -8.01 6.76 20.09
CA ALA A 11 -7.35 7.72 20.99
C ALA A 11 -6.46 7.01 22.03
N GLU A 12 -6.94 5.91 22.59
CA GLU A 12 -6.24 5.04 23.52
C GLU A 12 -5.02 4.36 22.89
N LEU A 13 -5.16 3.90 21.64
CA LEU A 13 -4.04 3.38 20.86
C LEU A 13 -2.97 4.46 20.60
N LYS A 14 -3.40 5.69 20.31
CA LYS A 14 -2.49 6.83 20.09
C LYS A 14 -1.72 7.19 21.37
N ALA A 15 -2.37 7.14 22.53
CA ALA A 15 -1.75 7.39 23.83
C ALA A 15 -0.73 6.30 24.20
N ALA A 16 -1.11 5.01 24.10
CA ALA A 16 -0.20 3.89 24.34
C ALA A 16 1.00 3.90 23.39
N PHE A 17 0.79 4.34 22.15
CA PHE A 17 1.84 4.49 21.16
C PHE A 17 2.77 5.67 21.46
N LYS A 18 2.22 6.81 21.90
CA LYS A 18 2.99 7.99 22.34
C LYS A 18 3.89 7.62 23.52
N GLU A 19 3.34 6.96 24.54
CA GLU A 19 4.07 6.51 25.72
C GLU A 19 5.18 5.50 25.38
N LEU A 20 4.95 4.58 24.44
CA LEU A 20 6.00 3.68 23.95
C LEU A 20 7.15 4.45 23.29
N VAL A 21 6.83 5.45 22.45
CA VAL A 21 7.83 6.26 21.74
C VAL A 21 8.60 7.16 22.70
N GLU A 22 7.96 7.65 23.75
CA GLU A 22 8.60 8.45 24.80
C GLU A 22 9.53 7.59 25.68
N ASN A 23 9.13 6.35 26.00
CA ASN A 23 9.88 5.43 26.86
C ASN A 23 10.90 4.55 26.12
N THR A 24 11.02 4.65 24.80
CA THR A 24 12.03 3.93 24.00
C THR A 24 12.77 4.88 23.06
N SER A 25 13.90 4.45 22.49
CA SER A 25 14.55 5.26 21.45
C SER A 25 13.60 5.42 20.24
N GLY A 26 13.55 6.61 19.64
CA GLY A 26 12.69 6.89 18.49
C GLY A 26 12.89 5.92 17.31
N ARG A 27 14.05 5.25 17.22
CA ARG A 27 14.32 4.17 16.25
C ARG A 27 13.56 2.87 16.59
N THR A 28 13.49 2.51 17.87
CA THR A 28 12.79 1.29 18.33
C THR A 28 11.28 1.45 18.22
N GLY A 29 10.74 2.60 18.65
CA GLY A 29 9.31 2.92 18.49
C GLY A 29 8.87 2.87 17.03
N LYS A 30 9.66 3.45 16.10
CA LYS A 30 9.39 3.36 14.64
C LYS A 30 9.40 1.92 14.12
N ALA A 31 10.32 1.08 14.59
CA ALA A 31 10.38 -0.32 14.17
C ALA A 31 9.19 -1.15 14.69
N VAL A 32 8.74 -0.87 15.92
CA VAL A 32 7.54 -1.47 16.51
C VAL A 32 6.29 -1.05 15.74
N LEU A 33 6.14 0.25 15.47
CA LEU A 33 5.03 0.78 14.66
C LEU A 33 4.98 0.11 13.29
N LYS A 34 6.14 0.03 12.63
CA LYS A 34 6.27 -0.57 11.31
C LYS A 34 5.77 -2.00 11.30
N ARG A 35 6.13 -2.82 12.29
CA ARG A 35 5.69 -4.22 12.38
C ARG A 35 4.19 -4.31 12.65
N ALA A 36 3.68 -3.53 13.60
CA ALA A 36 2.26 -3.52 13.92
C ALA A 36 1.39 -3.14 12.71
N LEU A 37 1.79 -2.08 11.97
CA LEU A 37 1.09 -1.65 10.77
C LEU A 37 1.17 -2.66 9.63
N VAL A 38 2.31 -3.35 9.46
CA VAL A 38 2.44 -4.41 8.43
C VAL A 38 1.53 -5.59 8.74
N GLN A 39 1.48 -6.01 10.01
CA GLN A 39 0.61 -7.11 10.45
C GLN A 39 -0.87 -6.75 10.26
N ALA A 40 -1.26 -5.54 10.64
CA ALA A 40 -2.65 -5.08 10.48
C ALA A 40 -3.06 -4.84 9.02
N ALA A 41 -2.10 -4.63 8.12
CA ALA A 41 -2.35 -4.51 6.70
C ALA A 41 -2.59 -5.87 6.01
N GLY A 42 -2.31 -6.99 6.69
CA GLY A 42 -2.50 -8.35 6.17
C GLY A 42 -3.89 -8.60 5.58
N PRO A 43 -4.98 -8.43 6.35
CA PRO A 43 -6.34 -8.67 5.87
C PRO A 43 -6.70 -7.87 4.60
N VAL A 44 -6.20 -6.64 4.47
CA VAL A 44 -6.42 -5.82 3.26
C VAL A 44 -5.72 -6.43 2.05
N ALA A 45 -4.48 -6.90 2.24
CA ALA A 45 -3.72 -7.52 1.16
C ALA A 45 -4.37 -8.84 0.71
N ASP A 46 -4.83 -9.64 1.68
CA ASP A 46 -5.54 -10.90 1.43
C ASP A 46 -6.82 -10.64 0.64
N ARG A 47 -7.65 -9.69 1.11
CA ARG A 47 -8.90 -9.34 0.43
C ARG A 47 -8.68 -8.77 -0.97
N MET A 48 -7.63 -7.97 -1.14
CA MET A 48 -7.24 -7.42 -2.44
C MET A 48 -6.77 -8.53 -3.39
N SER A 49 -6.06 -9.54 -2.90
CA SER A 49 -5.65 -10.70 -3.67
C SER A 49 -6.85 -11.55 -4.10
N GLU A 50 -7.82 -11.75 -3.21
CA GLU A 50 -9.06 -12.50 -3.49
C GLU A 50 -9.92 -11.84 -4.58
N LEU A 51 -10.11 -10.53 -4.49
CA LEU A 51 -10.92 -9.75 -5.43
C LEU A 51 -10.20 -9.48 -6.76
N ALA A 52 -8.87 -9.61 -6.80
CA ALA A 52 -8.10 -9.42 -8.01
C ALA A 52 -8.46 -10.49 -9.07
N PRO A 53 -8.54 -10.13 -10.36
CA PRO A 53 -8.80 -11.11 -11.43
C PRO A 53 -7.78 -12.24 -11.48
N HIS A 54 -8.26 -13.49 -11.50
CA HIS A 54 -7.41 -14.69 -11.44
C HIS A 54 -6.96 -15.25 -12.79
N GLY A 55 -7.25 -14.60 -13.92
CA GLY A 55 -7.03 -15.16 -15.26
C GLY A 55 -5.68 -15.85 -15.47
N SER A 56 -4.56 -15.20 -15.09
CA SER A 56 -3.23 -15.85 -15.00
C SER A 56 -2.70 -15.96 -13.55
N GLY A 57 -3.47 -15.44 -12.58
CA GLY A 57 -3.10 -15.24 -11.18
C GLY A 57 -1.88 -14.32 -10.95
N LYS A 58 -1.29 -13.72 -12.00
CA LYS A 58 -0.12 -12.84 -11.86
C LYS A 58 -0.44 -11.59 -11.05
N LEU A 59 -1.66 -11.06 -11.18
CA LEU A 59 -2.08 -9.85 -10.48
C LEU A 59 -2.38 -10.13 -9.01
N SER A 60 -3.17 -11.15 -8.69
CA SER A 60 -3.48 -11.56 -7.31
C SER A 60 -2.21 -11.90 -6.52
N ARG A 61 -1.30 -12.70 -7.10
CA ARG A 61 0.00 -13.02 -6.48
C ARG A 61 0.97 -11.84 -6.35
N SER A 62 0.66 -10.69 -6.96
CA SER A 62 1.53 -9.51 -6.92
C SER A 62 1.16 -8.49 -5.85
N ILE A 63 0.10 -8.72 -5.08
CA ILE A 63 -0.30 -7.83 -3.99
C ILE A 63 0.75 -7.92 -2.89
N VAL A 64 1.31 -6.77 -2.51
CA VAL A 64 2.38 -6.66 -1.52
C VAL A 64 2.09 -5.55 -0.51
N ILE A 65 2.68 -5.71 0.68
CA ILE A 65 2.66 -4.72 1.75
C ILE A 65 4.02 -4.02 1.80
N ALA A 66 4.05 -2.71 1.51
CA ALA A 66 5.25 -1.90 1.48
C ALA A 66 5.25 -0.85 2.60
N ALA A 67 6.14 -1.03 3.58
CA ALA A 67 6.14 -0.23 4.81
C ALA A 67 7.09 1.00 4.78
N ASN A 68 7.39 1.51 3.59
CA ASN A 68 8.25 2.67 3.36
C ASN A 68 7.51 3.77 2.55
N GLY A 69 6.23 4.01 2.85
CA GLY A 69 5.36 4.88 2.06
C GLY A 69 5.59 6.39 2.23
N LYS A 70 6.46 6.84 3.14
CA LYS A 70 6.62 8.28 3.46
C LYS A 70 7.03 9.13 2.24
N GLN A 71 7.93 8.62 1.41
CA GLN A 71 8.31 9.26 0.15
C GLN A 71 7.16 9.32 -0.87
N ARG A 72 6.18 8.42 -0.78
CA ARG A 72 5.03 8.36 -1.68
C ARG A 72 3.90 9.31 -1.27
N LEU A 73 3.74 9.63 0.02
CA LEU A 73 2.82 10.68 0.47
C LEU A 73 3.16 12.03 -0.19
N GLY A 74 4.45 12.39 -0.18
CA GLY A 74 4.92 13.61 -0.83
C GLY A 74 4.68 13.63 -2.35
N LYS A 75 4.74 12.47 -3.02
CA LYS A 75 4.42 12.36 -4.46
C LYS A 75 2.94 12.59 -4.74
N GLY A 76 2.04 12.16 -3.84
CA GLY A 76 0.62 12.44 -3.94
C GLY A 76 0.33 13.94 -3.87
N ALA A 77 0.89 14.62 -2.87
CA ALA A 77 0.77 16.07 -2.68
C ALA A 77 1.38 16.88 -3.84
N TYR A 78 2.55 16.45 -4.34
CA TYR A 78 3.15 17.02 -5.55
C TYR A 78 2.23 16.89 -6.77
N ALA A 79 1.68 15.69 -7.00
CA ALA A 79 0.82 15.43 -8.14
C ALA A 79 -0.51 16.21 -8.05
N SER A 80 -1.09 16.39 -6.86
CA SER A 80 -2.26 17.26 -6.68
C SER A 80 -1.94 18.72 -6.97
N ALA A 81 -0.81 19.23 -6.48
CA ALA A 81 -0.38 20.61 -6.74
C ALA A 81 -0.12 20.85 -8.25
N LYS A 82 0.52 19.91 -8.94
CA LYS A 82 0.71 20.01 -10.40
C LYS A 82 -0.62 19.97 -11.16
N ARG A 83 -1.59 19.16 -10.71
CA ARG A 83 -2.93 19.12 -11.33
C ARG A 83 -3.72 20.41 -11.11
N SER A 84 -3.49 21.12 -10.01
CA SER A 84 -4.09 22.43 -9.76
C SER A 84 -3.35 23.59 -10.44
N GLY A 85 -2.40 23.32 -11.33
CA GLY A 85 -1.68 24.35 -12.08
C GLY A 85 -0.53 25.02 -11.31
N ALA A 86 -0.14 24.50 -10.15
CA ALA A 86 0.94 25.10 -9.36
C ALA A 86 2.30 25.07 -10.09
N SER A 87 3.12 26.06 -9.78
CA SER A 87 4.52 26.11 -10.19
C SER A 87 5.30 24.90 -9.65
N ASN A 88 6.45 24.62 -10.24
CA ASN A 88 7.29 23.52 -9.77
C ASN A 88 7.77 23.73 -8.34
N GLU A 89 8.02 24.98 -7.93
CA GLU A 89 8.47 25.32 -6.58
C GLU A 89 7.37 25.08 -5.54
N GLU A 90 6.14 25.50 -5.84
CA GLU A 90 4.98 25.25 -4.97
C GLU A 90 4.67 23.75 -4.86
N ALA A 91 4.78 23.00 -5.95
CA ALA A 91 4.60 21.56 -5.92
C ALA A 91 5.67 20.85 -5.08
N VAL A 92 6.94 21.29 -5.14
CA VAL A 92 8.02 20.78 -4.30
C VAL A 92 7.82 21.17 -2.83
N ARG A 93 7.32 22.38 -2.56
CA ARG A 93 6.97 22.82 -1.20
C ARG A 93 5.89 21.92 -0.61
N ALA A 94 4.79 21.71 -1.34
CA ALA A 94 3.71 20.80 -0.94
C ALA A 94 4.20 19.36 -0.69
N LEU A 95 5.14 18.86 -1.51
CA LEU A 95 5.79 17.57 -1.30
C LEU A 95 6.53 17.51 0.04
N ARG A 96 7.34 18.52 0.34
CA ARG A 96 8.16 18.59 1.56
C ARG A 96 7.29 18.78 2.80
N ASP A 97 6.27 19.61 2.70
CA ASP A 97 5.32 19.86 3.79
C ASP A 97 4.57 18.57 4.14
N ALA A 98 4.04 17.86 3.14
CA ALA A 98 3.42 16.55 3.34
C ALA A 98 4.37 15.49 3.93
N GLN A 99 5.67 15.57 3.63
CA GLN A 99 6.67 14.69 4.26
C GLN A 99 7.03 15.10 5.68
N ARG A 100 7.00 16.39 6.00
CA ARG A 100 7.27 16.89 7.35
C ARG A 100 6.10 16.58 8.28
N ASP A 101 4.89 16.88 7.84
CA ASP A 101 3.66 16.78 8.64
C ASP A 101 3.05 15.38 8.60
N GLY A 102 3.46 14.57 7.61
CA GLY A 102 3.01 13.20 7.46
C GLY A 102 3.49 12.26 8.59
N PRO A 103 2.80 11.13 8.78
CA PRO A 103 3.10 10.18 9.85
C PRO A 103 4.54 9.63 9.77
N ALA A 104 5.07 9.24 10.93
CA ALA A 104 6.42 8.70 11.04
C ALA A 104 6.61 7.40 10.22
N VAL A 105 5.54 6.62 10.04
CA VAL A 105 5.53 5.37 9.27
C VAL A 105 4.27 5.31 8.42
N VAL A 106 4.42 4.85 7.18
CA VAL A 106 3.33 4.65 6.22
C VAL A 106 3.48 3.26 5.63
N VAL A 107 2.39 2.49 5.67
CA VAL A 107 2.25 1.21 5.01
C VAL A 107 1.34 1.37 3.81
N LEU A 108 1.79 0.85 2.66
CA LEU A 108 1.02 0.81 1.43
C LEU A 108 0.68 -0.64 1.13
N VAL A 109 -0.56 -0.88 0.74
CA VAL A 109 -1.01 -2.19 0.26
C VAL A 109 -1.40 -2.03 -1.20
N GLY A 110 -0.87 -2.89 -2.07
CA GLY A 110 -1.16 -2.80 -3.48
C GLY A 110 -0.30 -3.71 -4.35
N PRO A 111 -0.57 -3.73 -5.66
CA PRO A 111 0.20 -4.50 -6.62
C PRO A 111 1.66 -4.04 -6.68
N ALA A 112 2.57 -4.99 -6.84
CA ALA A 112 3.98 -4.73 -7.08
C ALA A 112 4.18 -3.89 -8.35
N LYS A 113 5.29 -3.14 -8.43
CA LYS A 113 5.59 -2.21 -9.54
C LYS A 113 5.47 -2.87 -10.93
N LYS A 114 5.82 -4.15 -11.07
CA LYS A 114 5.72 -4.87 -12.35
C LYS A 114 4.27 -5.05 -12.84
N GLN A 115 3.31 -5.13 -11.92
CA GLN A 115 1.89 -5.32 -12.22
C GLN A 115 1.05 -4.04 -12.04
N SER A 116 1.65 -2.92 -11.63
CA SER A 116 0.89 -1.69 -11.36
C SER A 116 0.18 -1.12 -12.59
N GLY A 117 0.75 -1.29 -13.79
CA GLY A 117 0.10 -0.88 -15.04
C GLY A 117 -1.16 -1.67 -15.32
N VAL A 118 -1.07 -3.01 -15.26
CA VAL A 118 -2.22 -3.91 -15.42
C VAL A 118 -3.27 -3.65 -14.34
N ALA A 119 -2.85 -3.48 -13.10
CA ALA A 119 -3.76 -3.17 -12.00
C ALA A 119 -4.53 -1.87 -12.21
N SER A 120 -3.86 -0.81 -12.70
CA SER A 120 -4.51 0.46 -13.01
C SER A 120 -5.55 0.31 -14.13
N GLN A 121 -5.23 -0.46 -15.17
CA GLN A 121 -6.15 -0.76 -16.27
C GLN A 121 -7.35 -1.58 -15.80
N VAL A 122 -7.15 -2.51 -14.86
CA VAL A 122 -8.23 -3.30 -14.26
C VAL A 122 -9.11 -2.43 -13.37
N GLU A 123 -8.52 -1.62 -12.48
CA GLU A 123 -9.26 -0.80 -11.51
C GLU A 123 -10.13 0.26 -12.21
N PHE A 124 -9.58 0.95 -13.21
CA PHE A 124 -10.24 2.09 -13.86
C PHE A 124 -10.81 1.78 -15.25
N GLY A 125 -10.48 0.63 -15.82
CA GLY A 125 -10.82 0.29 -17.19
C GLY A 125 -9.90 0.99 -18.20
N VAL A 126 -10.12 0.66 -19.47
CA VAL A 126 -9.43 1.25 -20.62
C VAL A 126 -10.45 1.64 -21.66
N ARG A 127 -10.37 2.86 -22.20
CA ARG A 127 -11.27 3.32 -23.27
C ARG A 127 -11.02 2.55 -24.57
N PRO A 128 -12.02 2.46 -25.46
CA PRO A 128 -11.80 1.99 -26.82
C PRO A 128 -10.65 2.75 -27.47
N HIS A 129 -9.71 2.03 -28.06
CA HIS A 129 -8.53 2.63 -28.68
C HIS A 129 -8.00 1.75 -29.78
N VAL A 130 -7.30 2.41 -30.69
CA VAL A 130 -6.60 1.79 -31.79
C VAL A 130 -5.21 1.34 -31.32
N ILE A 131 -4.85 0.09 -31.60
CA ILE A 131 -3.52 -0.46 -31.37
C ILE A 131 -2.80 -0.54 -32.72
N LYS A 132 -1.62 0.07 -32.78
CA LYS A 132 -0.70 0.04 -33.93
C LYS A 132 0.61 -0.68 -33.55
N PRO A 133 1.29 -1.32 -34.51
CA PRO A 133 2.58 -1.93 -34.27
C PRO A 133 3.60 -0.87 -33.83
N LYS A 134 4.31 -1.16 -32.73
CA LYS A 134 5.41 -0.29 -32.26
C LYS A 134 6.69 -0.47 -33.06
N LYS A 135 6.88 -1.68 -33.61
CA LYS A 135 8.01 -2.08 -34.46
C LYS A 135 7.44 -2.98 -35.56
N GLY A 136 7.88 -2.79 -36.81
CA GLY A 136 7.39 -3.51 -37.99
C GLY A 136 6.08 -2.92 -38.56
N GLU A 137 5.58 -3.54 -39.64
CA GLU A 137 4.40 -3.07 -40.37
C GLU A 137 3.08 -3.68 -39.90
N VAL A 138 3.13 -4.82 -39.19
CA VAL A 138 1.95 -5.57 -38.76
C VAL A 138 2.07 -6.07 -37.32
N LEU A 139 0.92 -6.20 -36.66
CA LEU A 139 0.72 -6.84 -35.37
C LEU A 139 0.38 -8.31 -35.58
N GLU A 140 1.11 -9.21 -34.94
CA GLU A 140 0.71 -10.61 -34.82
C GLU A 140 -0.37 -10.76 -33.76
N ILE A 141 -1.49 -11.37 -34.14
CA ILE A 141 -2.59 -11.69 -33.24
C ILE A 141 -2.43 -13.15 -32.83
N TRP A 142 -2.05 -13.38 -31.58
CA TRP A 142 -1.83 -14.73 -31.05
C TRP A 142 -3.11 -15.27 -30.39
N ARG A 143 -3.48 -16.52 -30.72
CA ARG A 143 -4.58 -17.25 -30.07
C ARG A 143 -4.13 -18.69 -29.82
N GLY A 144 -4.15 -19.12 -28.54
CA GLY A 144 -3.77 -20.50 -28.17
C GLY A 144 -2.33 -20.89 -28.52
N GLY A 145 -1.39 -19.94 -28.59
CA GLY A 145 0.01 -20.21 -28.93
C GLY A 145 0.30 -20.31 -30.43
N GLN A 146 -0.68 -20.01 -31.28
CA GLN A 146 -0.51 -19.90 -32.73
C GLN A 146 -0.81 -18.47 -33.19
N ILE A 147 -0.16 -18.03 -34.27
CA ILE A 147 -0.50 -16.78 -34.96
C ILE A 147 -1.84 -17.00 -35.65
N ALA A 148 -2.89 -16.38 -35.12
CA ALA A 148 -4.25 -16.45 -35.62
C ALA A 148 -4.53 -15.38 -36.70
N GLY A 149 -3.60 -14.45 -36.92
CA GLY A 149 -3.68 -13.45 -37.98
C GLY A 149 -2.67 -12.34 -37.82
N VAL A 150 -2.59 -11.46 -38.82
CA VAL A 150 -1.79 -10.23 -38.78
C VAL A 150 -2.66 -9.03 -39.11
N ALA A 151 -2.43 -7.90 -38.44
CA ALA A 151 -3.18 -6.66 -38.67
C ALA A 151 -2.29 -5.44 -38.60
N ARG A 152 -2.46 -4.47 -39.52
CA ARG A 152 -1.80 -3.17 -39.44
C ARG A 152 -2.35 -2.32 -38.29
N GLU A 153 -3.62 -2.55 -37.96
CA GLU A 153 -4.34 -1.81 -36.94
C GLU A 153 -5.39 -2.71 -36.28
N VAL A 154 -5.53 -2.64 -34.95
CA VAL A 154 -6.58 -3.34 -34.21
C VAL A 154 -7.40 -2.35 -33.41
N GLN A 155 -8.70 -2.29 -33.66
CA GLN A 155 -9.64 -1.51 -32.85
C GLN A 155 -9.99 -2.31 -31.60
N HIS A 156 -9.36 -2.01 -30.47
CA HIS A 156 -9.69 -2.65 -29.20
C HIS A 156 -10.92 -1.96 -28.59
N PRO A 157 -11.99 -2.69 -28.22
CA PRO A 157 -13.24 -2.12 -27.69
C PRO A 157 -13.10 -1.54 -26.28
N GLY A 158 -11.87 -1.38 -25.78
CA GLY A 158 -11.59 -1.08 -24.37
C GLY A 158 -11.91 -2.24 -23.43
N ALA A 159 -11.80 -1.97 -22.14
CA ALA A 159 -12.16 -2.89 -21.06
C ALA A 159 -12.90 -2.12 -19.97
N ARG A 160 -14.03 -2.66 -19.48
CA ARG A 160 -14.77 -2.07 -18.37
C ARG A 160 -13.98 -2.19 -17.06
N PRO A 161 -14.07 -1.21 -16.15
CA PRO A 161 -13.43 -1.28 -14.84
C PRO A 161 -13.94 -2.48 -14.03
N LYS A 162 -13.03 -3.14 -13.34
CA LYS A 162 -13.27 -4.20 -12.37
C LYS A 162 -12.50 -3.84 -11.09
N PRO A 163 -13.02 -2.88 -10.30
CA PRO A 163 -12.31 -2.39 -9.13
C PRO A 163 -12.17 -3.51 -8.09
N PHE A 164 -10.97 -3.64 -7.53
CA PHE A 164 -10.64 -4.64 -6.53
C PHE A 164 -9.87 -4.02 -5.35
N MET A 165 -9.12 -2.94 -5.59
CA MET A 165 -8.34 -2.30 -4.53
C MET A 165 -9.24 -1.52 -3.57
N ARG A 166 -10.13 -0.66 -4.10
CA ARG A 166 -11.04 0.13 -3.26
C ARG A 166 -12.02 -0.76 -2.48
N PRO A 167 -12.71 -1.73 -3.09
CA PRO A 167 -13.60 -2.62 -2.36
C PRO A 167 -12.87 -3.46 -1.29
N ALA A 168 -11.64 -3.91 -1.55
CA ALA A 168 -10.85 -4.63 -0.55
C ALA A 168 -10.56 -3.77 0.69
N PHE A 169 -10.23 -2.50 0.47
CA PHE A 169 -9.99 -1.57 1.57
C PHE A 169 -11.26 -1.31 2.38
N GLU A 170 -12.37 -0.97 1.71
CA GLU A 170 -13.64 -0.66 2.36
C GLU A 170 -14.17 -1.84 3.19
N GLN A 171 -14.06 -3.07 2.66
CA GLN A 171 -14.50 -4.29 3.35
C GLN A 171 -13.59 -4.69 4.52
N SER A 172 -12.30 -4.33 4.45
CA SER A 172 -11.31 -4.72 5.48
C SER A 172 -11.08 -3.63 6.52
N ALA A 173 -11.52 -2.39 6.27
CA ALA A 173 -11.26 -1.24 7.14
C ALA A 173 -11.66 -1.45 8.62
N PRO A 174 -12.82 -2.06 8.95
CA PRO A 174 -13.18 -2.35 10.34
C PRO A 174 -12.17 -3.30 11.01
N THR A 175 -11.77 -4.35 10.30
CA THR A 175 -10.83 -5.38 10.77
C THR A 175 -9.42 -4.82 10.96
N VAL A 176 -8.99 -3.91 10.08
CA VAL A 176 -7.67 -3.27 10.15
C VAL A 176 -7.50 -2.53 11.47
N LEU A 177 -8.52 -1.82 11.93
CA LEU A 177 -8.43 -1.06 13.19
C LEU A 177 -8.26 -1.99 14.39
N SER A 178 -9.04 -3.06 14.48
CA SER A 178 -8.90 -4.06 15.54
C SER A 178 -7.54 -4.77 15.48
N GLU A 179 -7.06 -5.07 14.27
CA GLU A 179 -5.75 -5.72 14.08
C GLU A 179 -4.60 -4.77 14.41
N MET A 180 -4.73 -3.47 14.12
CA MET A 180 -3.76 -2.45 14.52
C MET A 180 -3.66 -2.36 16.04
N GLN A 181 -4.79 -2.40 16.75
CA GLN A 181 -4.80 -2.40 18.21
C GLN A 181 -4.13 -3.65 18.77
N ARG A 182 -4.53 -4.84 18.28
CA ARG A 182 -3.97 -6.13 18.71
C ARG A 182 -2.48 -6.24 18.44
N ALA A 183 -2.07 -6.03 17.19
CA ALA A 183 -0.67 -6.09 16.78
C ALA A 183 0.16 -4.99 17.45
N GLY A 184 -0.40 -3.79 17.64
CA GLY A 184 0.23 -2.70 18.38
C GLY A 184 0.61 -3.12 19.80
N LEU A 185 -0.38 -3.61 20.57
CA LEU A 185 -0.19 -4.08 21.94
C LEU A 185 0.82 -5.24 22.02
N GLU A 186 0.74 -6.20 21.10
CA GLU A 186 1.67 -7.32 21.05
C GLU A 186 3.12 -6.87 20.81
N GLN A 187 3.34 -5.97 19.85
CA GLN A 187 4.67 -5.48 19.53
C GLN A 187 5.23 -4.57 20.64
N ILE A 188 4.37 -3.80 21.31
CA ILE A 188 4.69 -3.04 22.53
C ILE A 188 5.18 -3.99 23.62
N ALA A 189 4.42 -5.05 23.92
CA ALA A 189 4.77 -6.02 24.95
C ALA A 189 6.12 -6.71 24.65
N LYS A 190 6.34 -7.13 23.39
CA LYS A 190 7.61 -7.71 22.94
C LYS A 190 8.77 -6.73 23.07
N ALA A 191 8.57 -5.46 22.74
CA ALA A 191 9.59 -4.42 22.88
C ALA A 191 9.94 -4.15 24.34
N ALA A 192 8.94 -4.03 25.22
CA ALA A 192 9.14 -3.85 26.65
C ALA A 192 9.89 -5.03 27.29
N ALA A 193 9.56 -6.28 26.89
CA ALA A 193 10.29 -7.46 27.34
C ALA A 193 11.76 -7.42 26.93
N ARG A 194 12.06 -7.09 25.66
CA ARG A 194 13.44 -6.96 25.16
C ARG A 194 14.23 -5.86 25.86
N ALA A 195 13.58 -4.73 26.16
CA ALA A 195 14.20 -3.63 26.90
C ALA A 195 14.61 -4.07 28.31
N ARG A 196 13.75 -4.80 29.03
CA ARG A 196 14.05 -5.38 30.35
C ARG A 196 15.19 -6.40 30.31
N THR A 197 15.25 -7.26 29.28
CA THR A 197 16.36 -8.20 29.13
C THR A 197 17.70 -7.49 28.85
N ARG A 198 17.65 -6.36 28.12
CA ARG A 198 18.83 -5.58 27.78
C ARG A 198 19.36 -4.78 28.98
N SER A 199 18.49 -4.24 29.83
CA SER A 199 18.91 -3.56 31.07
C SER A 199 19.59 -4.52 32.04
N LYS A 200 19.11 -5.77 32.12
CA LYS A 200 19.73 -6.84 32.92
C LYS A 200 21.08 -7.35 32.39
N ARG A 201 21.44 -7.02 31.14
CA ARG A 201 22.69 -7.43 30.48
C ARG A 201 23.76 -6.34 30.46
N LYS A 202 23.44 -5.12 30.90
CA LYS A 202 24.40 -4.02 30.93
C LYS A 202 25.17 -4.12 32.26
N PRO A 203 26.51 -4.36 32.23
CA PRO A 203 27.32 -4.36 33.44
C PRO A 203 27.37 -2.97 34.08
#